data_AF-A0A6A4Z4E3-F1
#
_entry.id   AF-A0A6A4Z4E3-F1
#
_cell.length_a   1.000
_cell.length_b   1.000
_cell.length_c   1.000
_cell.angle_alpha   90.00
_cell.angle_beta   90.00
_cell.angle_gamma   90.00
#
_symmetry.space_group_name_H-M   'P 1'
#
loop_
_entity.id
_entity.type
_entity.pdbx_description
1 polymer ?
#
loop_
_entity_poly.entity_id
_entity_poly.type
_entity_poly.pdbx_seq_one_letter_code
_entity_poly.pdbx_strand_id
1 'polypeptide(L)'
;VALDCPSISRSSHPEPFWTAPPTHFLGRAFFDTLTSNHILSIDGFTCGCKGAKKPCLFVHGSGEDAAGPPTSSFSSYWGDVSSPCCSSSTFVHWDTVSQGWDDAALQHEFCKAAADVATQSSSGAIGGLILVTHSMGNVIASGAIASNVCTFSNDVTWVSLASPQQGSQVANLLQQQCLKGGWSNILKVPLSWVGYCPPARAYLSLQHQSTVNAAKQAAFVAGQRTRREHVSHAACGVSGFGLKSIYSEPLALVDKMASHASASDGLVDFNSCSVGLNTKDFGGTSSKHYVGPLNHADLTFRMGDGWWGDNRKRSSSSSVCCNAFILK
;
A
#
# COMPACT_ATOMS: atom_id res chain seq x y z
N VAL A 1 11.53 2.61 -14.68
CA VAL A 1 10.72 1.48 -15.18
C VAL A 1 9.35 2.05 -15.44
N ALA A 2 8.77 1.85 -16.62
CA ALA A 2 7.39 2.25 -16.87
C ALA A 2 6.62 1.12 -17.54
N LEU A 3 5.30 1.02 -17.33
CA LEU A 3 4.46 0.07 -18.07
C LEU A 3 3.89 0.78 -19.29
N ASP A 4 3.79 0.07 -20.41
CA ASP A 4 2.92 0.52 -21.51
C ASP A 4 1.50 0.06 -21.22
N CYS A 5 0.60 1.01 -21.00
CA CYS A 5 -0.82 0.76 -21.19
C CYS A 5 -1.35 1.84 -22.11
N PRO A 6 -2.07 1.49 -23.18
CA PRO A 6 -2.63 2.47 -24.11
C PRO A 6 -3.55 3.44 -23.36
N SER A 7 -3.47 4.72 -23.72
CA SER A 7 -4.35 5.76 -23.21
C SER A 7 -5.77 5.52 -23.70
N ILE A 8 -6.74 5.47 -22.78
CA ILE A 8 -8.16 5.50 -23.13
C ILE A 8 -8.45 6.87 -23.77
N SER A 9 -8.66 6.90 -25.08
CA SER A 9 -9.15 8.11 -25.76
C SER A 9 -10.62 8.29 -25.38
N ARG A 10 -11.00 9.49 -24.90
CA ARG A 10 -12.40 9.85 -24.67
C ARG A 10 -13.17 9.78 -25.99
N SER A 11 -14.16 8.89 -26.09
CA SER A 11 -15.24 9.06 -27.06
C SER A 11 -16.43 9.76 -26.39
N SER A 12 -17.03 10.67 -27.15
CA SER A 12 -18.06 11.63 -26.77
C SER A 12 -19.32 11.01 -26.16
N HIS A 13 -19.75 11.51 -25.00
CA HIS A 13 -21.08 11.25 -24.44
C HIS A 13 -22.17 12.00 -25.22
N PRO A 14 -23.32 11.38 -25.52
CA PRO A 14 -24.59 12.08 -25.65
C PRO A 14 -25.25 12.22 -24.27
N GLU A 15 -25.71 13.43 -23.95
CA GLU A 15 -26.49 13.81 -22.77
C GLU A 15 -27.74 12.91 -22.54
N PRO A 16 -28.03 12.45 -21.30
CA PRO A 16 -29.33 11.85 -21.01
C PRO A 16 -30.30 12.87 -20.42
N PHE A 17 -31.40 13.09 -21.13
CA PHE A 17 -32.61 13.69 -20.61
C PHE A 17 -33.16 12.88 -19.43
N TRP A 18 -33.41 13.55 -18.30
CA TRP A 18 -34.10 12.99 -17.15
C TRP A 18 -35.60 13.05 -17.33
N THR A 19 -36.27 11.89 -17.30
CA THR A 19 -37.68 11.78 -16.87
C THR A 19 -37.83 10.55 -15.99
N ALA A 20 -38.23 10.77 -14.73
CA ALA A 20 -38.48 9.71 -13.75
C ALA A 20 -39.80 8.97 -14.03
N PRO A 21 -39.90 7.64 -13.85
CA PRO A 21 -41.18 6.95 -13.77
C PRO A 21 -41.61 6.69 -12.31
N PRO A 22 -42.92 6.59 -12.06
CA PRO A 22 -43.48 6.39 -10.73
C PRO A 22 -43.51 4.90 -10.33
N THR A 23 -43.87 4.70 -9.08
CA THR A 23 -43.75 3.50 -8.25
C THR A 23 -44.74 2.38 -8.57
N HIS A 24 -44.33 1.16 -8.18
CA HIS A 24 -45.08 -0.09 -8.03
C HIS A 24 -45.51 -0.85 -9.31
N PHE A 25 -44.88 -2.00 -9.57
CA PHE A 25 -45.43 -3.34 -9.33
C PHE A 25 -44.46 -4.43 -9.85
N LEU A 26 -44.26 -5.45 -9.01
CA LEU A 26 -43.91 -6.85 -9.32
C LEU A 26 -42.49 -7.23 -9.74
N GLY A 27 -41.91 -8.08 -8.89
CA GLY A 27 -40.84 -8.99 -9.27
C GLY A 27 -41.31 -10.13 -10.18
N ARG A 28 -40.34 -11.00 -10.47
CA ARG A 28 -40.40 -12.31 -11.16
C ARG A 28 -40.18 -12.41 -12.67
N ALA A 29 -39.67 -11.37 -13.36
CA ALA A 29 -39.24 -11.52 -14.76
C ALA A 29 -37.86 -10.93 -15.09
N PHE A 30 -36.94 -10.82 -14.13
CA PHE A 30 -35.58 -10.29 -14.35
C PHE A 30 -34.46 -11.35 -14.34
N PHE A 31 -34.80 -12.64 -14.23
CA PHE A 31 -33.80 -13.70 -14.09
C PHE A 31 -33.44 -14.46 -15.38
N ASP A 32 -34.17 -14.26 -16.49
CA ASP A 32 -33.99 -15.10 -17.70
C ASP A 32 -33.46 -14.37 -18.94
N THR A 33 -32.90 -13.15 -18.82
CA THR A 33 -32.33 -12.43 -19.98
C THR A 33 -30.85 -12.02 -19.81
N LEU A 34 -30.12 -12.67 -18.90
CA LEU A 34 -28.67 -12.49 -18.73
C LEU A 34 -27.84 -13.71 -19.14
N THR A 35 -28.42 -14.64 -19.89
CA THR A 35 -27.72 -15.84 -20.42
C THR A 35 -27.58 -15.82 -21.94
N SER A 36 -27.22 -14.67 -22.52
CA SER A 36 -26.71 -14.64 -23.89
C SER A 36 -25.21 -14.36 -23.86
N ASN A 37 -24.44 -15.45 -23.91
CA ASN A 37 -22.99 -15.44 -24.06
C ASN A 37 -22.61 -15.03 -25.49
N HIS A 38 -22.49 -13.73 -25.73
CA HIS A 38 -21.65 -13.22 -26.81
C HIS A 38 -20.30 -12.82 -26.22
N ILE A 39 -19.39 -13.79 -26.12
CA ILE A 39 -17.98 -13.54 -25.83
C ILE A 39 -17.38 -12.89 -27.09
N LEU A 40 -17.39 -11.57 -27.12
CA LEU A 40 -16.50 -10.81 -27.99
C LEU A 40 -15.09 -10.95 -27.41
N SER A 41 -14.28 -11.80 -28.04
CA SER A 41 -12.84 -11.89 -27.79
C SER A 41 -12.20 -10.59 -28.28
N ILE A 42 -11.98 -9.66 -27.37
CA ILE A 42 -11.14 -8.49 -27.60
C ILE A 42 -9.72 -8.93 -27.27
N ASP A 43 -8.81 -8.92 -28.25
CA ASP A 43 -7.41 -9.29 -28.06
C ASP A 43 -6.83 -8.56 -26.83
N GLY A 44 -6.35 -9.37 -25.88
CA GLY A 44 -5.95 -8.92 -24.56
C GLY A 44 -4.78 -7.94 -24.60
N PHE A 45 -4.96 -6.77 -23.97
CA PHE A 45 -3.88 -5.81 -23.74
C PHE A 45 -2.83 -6.42 -22.81
N THR A 46 -1.63 -6.71 -23.33
CA THR A 46 -0.50 -7.18 -22.52
C THR A 46 0.27 -5.97 -21.96
N CYS A 47 0.24 -5.77 -20.64
CA CYS A 47 1.11 -4.78 -20.00
C CYS A 47 2.53 -5.36 -19.94
N GLY A 48 3.45 -4.80 -20.72
CA GLY A 48 4.87 -5.18 -20.72
C GLY A 48 5.71 -4.30 -19.79
N CYS A 49 6.80 -4.85 -19.26
CA CYS A 49 7.78 -4.03 -18.56
C CYS A 49 8.60 -3.19 -19.55
N LYS A 50 8.65 -1.86 -19.37
CA LYS A 50 9.65 -1.03 -20.09
C LYS A 50 10.98 -1.11 -19.36
N GLY A 51 11.89 -1.88 -19.93
CA GLY A 51 13.26 -2.02 -19.47
C GLY A 51 13.60 -3.46 -19.07
N ALA A 52 14.83 -3.64 -18.60
CA ALA A 52 15.27 -4.92 -18.07
C ALA A 52 14.45 -5.29 -16.82
N LYS A 53 13.97 -6.53 -16.77
CA LYS A 53 13.39 -7.09 -15.56
C LYS A 53 14.44 -7.13 -14.46
N LYS A 54 14.02 -6.92 -13.22
CA LYS A 54 14.89 -6.98 -12.04
C LYS A 54 14.29 -7.92 -10.99
N PRO A 55 15.09 -8.51 -10.11
CA PRO A 55 14.56 -9.14 -8.91
C PRO A 55 13.72 -8.14 -8.11
N CYS A 56 12.62 -8.61 -7.55
CA CYS A 56 11.72 -7.82 -6.73
C CYS A 56 11.78 -8.28 -5.28
N LEU A 57 11.97 -7.33 -4.38
CA LEU A 57 11.88 -7.53 -2.94
C LEU A 57 10.61 -6.88 -2.40
N PHE A 58 9.72 -7.67 -1.81
CA PHE A 58 8.48 -7.23 -1.18
C PHE A 58 8.64 -7.20 0.33
N VAL A 59 8.45 -6.02 0.92
CA VAL A 59 8.61 -5.74 2.35
C VAL A 59 7.29 -5.32 2.96
N HIS A 60 6.73 -6.20 3.79
CA HIS A 60 5.46 -5.98 4.46
C HIS A 60 5.58 -4.90 5.56
N GLY A 61 4.42 -4.49 6.07
CA GLY A 61 4.27 -3.57 7.18
C GLY A 61 4.18 -4.25 8.54
N SER A 62 3.69 -3.50 9.54
CA SER A 62 3.48 -4.01 10.89
C SER A 62 2.37 -5.06 10.95
N GLY A 63 2.51 -6.03 11.85
CA GLY A 63 1.46 -7.01 12.17
C GLY A 63 1.86 -8.48 12.02
N GLU A 64 3.06 -8.76 11.50
CA GLU A 64 3.59 -10.14 11.43
C GLU A 64 4.48 -10.40 12.64
N ASP A 65 4.19 -11.44 13.42
CA ASP A 65 4.97 -11.87 14.60
C ASP A 65 5.77 -13.17 14.35
N ALA A 66 5.44 -13.90 13.28
CA ALA A 66 6.12 -15.12 12.87
C ALA A 66 7.27 -14.81 11.88
N ALA A 67 8.42 -14.38 12.40
CA ALA A 67 9.62 -14.24 11.58
C ALA A 67 10.04 -15.58 10.94
N GLY A 68 10.50 -15.53 9.69
CA GLY A 68 10.84 -16.72 8.92
C GLY A 68 11.73 -16.44 7.71
N PRO A 69 12.20 -17.49 7.01
CA PRO A 69 13.00 -17.32 5.80
C PRO A 69 12.15 -16.65 4.69
N PRO A 70 12.77 -15.85 3.80
CA PRO A 70 12.06 -15.29 2.66
C PRO A 70 11.46 -16.36 1.74
N THR A 71 10.32 -16.06 1.11
CA THR A 71 9.62 -16.99 0.22
C THR A 71 9.36 -16.35 -1.15
N SER A 72 8.91 -17.17 -2.11
CA SER A 72 8.51 -16.70 -3.44
C SER A 72 7.04 -16.22 -3.52
N SER A 73 6.28 -16.36 -2.42
CA SER A 73 4.90 -15.89 -2.31
C SER A 73 4.51 -15.62 -0.86
N PHE A 74 3.63 -14.65 -0.64
CA PHE A 74 3.09 -14.31 0.68
C PHE A 74 1.65 -13.77 0.55
N SER A 75 0.74 -14.64 0.08
CA SER A 75 -0.61 -14.25 -0.32
C SER A 75 -1.51 -13.80 0.83
N SER A 76 -1.25 -14.25 2.06
CA SER A 76 -1.98 -13.74 3.24
C SER A 76 -1.77 -12.25 3.49
N TYR A 77 -0.59 -11.72 3.16
CA TYR A 77 -0.29 -10.29 3.28
C TYR A 77 -0.49 -9.52 1.97
N TRP A 78 0.04 -10.06 0.87
CA TRP A 78 0.12 -9.38 -0.42
C TRP A 78 -0.94 -9.81 -1.43
N GLY A 79 -1.75 -10.82 -1.14
CA GLY A 79 -2.56 -11.48 -2.16
C GLY A 79 -1.71 -12.14 -3.25
N ASP A 80 -2.36 -12.47 -4.36
CA ASP A 80 -1.70 -13.10 -5.51
C ASP A 80 -1.05 -12.03 -6.40
N VAL A 81 0.17 -11.65 -6.03
CA VAL A 81 0.97 -10.67 -6.76
C VAL A 81 1.82 -11.36 -7.83
N SER A 82 1.74 -10.87 -9.06
CA SER A 82 2.82 -11.01 -10.03
C SER A 82 2.97 -9.74 -10.86
N SER A 83 4.21 -9.44 -11.25
CA SER A 83 4.57 -8.24 -11.98
C SER A 83 5.37 -8.61 -13.23
N PRO A 84 5.02 -8.02 -14.39
CA PRO A 84 5.77 -8.26 -15.62
C PRO A 84 7.20 -7.72 -15.56
N CYS A 85 7.51 -6.84 -14.60
CA CYS A 85 8.84 -6.26 -14.38
C CYS A 85 9.75 -7.04 -13.45
N CYS A 86 9.20 -8.01 -12.71
CA CYS A 86 9.98 -8.86 -11.81
C CYS A 86 10.56 -10.04 -12.59
N SER A 87 11.89 -10.24 -12.52
CA SER A 87 12.53 -11.48 -12.99
C SER A 87 12.34 -12.62 -11.98
N SER A 88 12.25 -12.26 -10.69
CA SER A 88 11.91 -13.10 -9.56
C SER A 88 11.21 -12.23 -8.50
N SER A 89 10.45 -12.86 -7.60
CA SER A 89 9.81 -12.18 -6.47
C SER A 89 10.22 -12.84 -5.17
N THR A 90 10.70 -12.04 -4.22
CA THR A 90 11.07 -12.46 -2.88
C THR A 90 10.25 -11.67 -1.87
N PHE A 91 9.60 -12.37 -0.95
CA PHE A 91 8.78 -11.80 0.12
C PHE A 91 9.47 -12.10 1.45
N VAL A 92 9.75 -11.07 2.23
CA VAL A 92 10.36 -11.24 3.57
C VAL A 92 9.28 -11.56 4.60
N HIS A 93 9.70 -12.20 5.69
CA HIS A 93 8.85 -12.53 6.85
C HIS A 93 9.62 -12.12 8.10
N TRP A 94 9.33 -10.92 8.62
CA TRP A 94 10.01 -10.37 9.79
C TRP A 94 9.04 -10.19 10.94
N ASP A 95 9.55 -10.30 12.18
CA ASP A 95 8.80 -9.87 13.35
C ASP A 95 8.70 -8.34 13.33
N THR A 96 7.52 -7.87 12.95
CA THR A 96 7.09 -6.49 12.83
C THR A 96 5.95 -6.18 13.80
N VAL A 97 5.87 -6.96 14.88
CA VAL A 97 5.04 -6.69 16.06
C VAL A 97 5.96 -6.28 17.22
N SER A 98 6.98 -7.09 17.51
CA SER A 98 7.91 -6.88 18.61
C SER A 98 9.07 -5.95 18.24
N GLN A 99 9.33 -5.72 16.95
CA GLN A 99 10.38 -4.80 16.49
C GLN A 99 9.80 -3.52 15.88
N GLY A 100 10.36 -2.38 16.27
CA GLY A 100 10.09 -1.07 15.71
C GLY A 100 10.83 -0.86 14.40
N TRP A 101 10.31 0.00 13.53
CA TRP A 101 10.98 0.32 12.26
C TRP A 101 12.37 0.93 12.41
N ASP A 102 12.63 1.51 13.58
CA ASP A 102 13.89 2.14 13.97
C ASP A 102 14.81 1.22 14.78
N ASP A 103 14.47 -0.06 14.96
CA ASP A 103 15.36 -1.01 15.61
C ASP A 103 16.50 -1.41 14.66
N ALA A 104 17.74 -1.34 15.16
CA ALA A 104 18.93 -1.60 14.34
C ALA A 104 18.93 -3.02 13.74
N ALA A 105 18.48 -4.02 14.49
CA ALA A 105 18.40 -5.40 14.02
C ALA A 105 17.52 -5.52 12.75
N LEU A 106 16.31 -4.95 12.79
CA LEU A 106 15.40 -4.96 11.65
C LEU A 106 15.93 -4.15 10.45
N GLN A 107 16.66 -3.06 10.69
CA GLN A 107 17.34 -2.31 9.62
C GLN A 107 18.47 -3.13 8.96
N HIS A 108 19.23 -3.90 9.76
CA HIS A 108 20.23 -4.83 9.23
C HIS A 108 19.60 -5.99 8.45
N GLU A 109 18.49 -6.55 8.93
CA GLU A 109 17.73 -7.58 8.21
C GLU A 109 17.24 -7.07 6.86
N PHE A 110 16.73 -5.84 6.82
CA PHE A 110 16.35 -5.18 5.58
C PHE A 110 17.51 -5.03 4.60
N CYS A 111 18.62 -4.44 5.04
CA CYS A 111 19.78 -4.24 4.18
C CYS A 111 20.37 -5.56 3.68
N LYS A 112 20.41 -6.59 4.53
CA LYS A 112 20.84 -7.93 4.14
C LYS A 112 19.93 -8.52 3.07
N ALA A 113 18.62 -8.54 3.29
CA ALA A 113 17.66 -9.09 2.33
C ALA A 113 17.72 -8.36 0.98
N ALA A 114 17.85 -7.03 1.01
CA ALA A 114 17.99 -6.23 -0.20
C ALA A 114 19.29 -6.51 -0.95
N ALA A 115 20.42 -6.69 -0.25
CA ALA A 115 21.69 -7.06 -0.86
C ALA A 115 21.70 -8.49 -1.41
N ASP A 116 21.04 -9.44 -0.73
CA ASP A 116 20.95 -10.84 -1.15
C ASP A 116 20.08 -11.02 -2.42
N VAL A 117 19.06 -10.17 -2.60
CA VAL A 117 18.15 -10.22 -3.77
C VAL A 117 18.66 -9.40 -4.96
N ALA A 118 19.41 -8.33 -4.70
CA ALA A 118 19.95 -7.44 -5.72
C ALA A 118 20.92 -8.15 -6.68
N THR A 119 20.86 -7.80 -7.97
CA THR A 119 21.87 -8.30 -8.94
C THR A 119 23.20 -7.56 -8.87
N GLN A 120 23.23 -6.39 -8.22
CA GLN A 120 24.43 -5.59 -8.02
C GLN A 120 24.50 -5.17 -6.55
N SER A 121 25.44 -5.74 -5.79
CA SER A 121 25.63 -5.45 -4.37
C SER A 121 27.10 -5.21 -4.00
N SER A 122 27.89 -4.65 -4.93
CA SER A 122 29.30 -4.36 -4.69
C SER A 122 29.48 -3.17 -3.74
N SER A 123 30.42 -3.31 -2.80
CA SER A 123 30.88 -2.23 -1.90
C SER A 123 29.79 -1.57 -1.03
N GLY A 124 28.71 -2.28 -0.69
CA GLY A 124 27.68 -1.80 0.24
C GLY A 124 26.56 -0.95 -0.39
N ALA A 125 26.57 -0.80 -1.72
CA ALA A 125 25.49 -0.18 -2.47
C ALA A 125 24.60 -1.26 -3.10
N ILE A 126 23.30 -1.22 -2.80
CA ILE A 126 22.29 -2.13 -3.34
C ILE A 126 21.80 -1.55 -4.68
N GLY A 127 21.78 -2.37 -5.73
CA GLY A 127 21.38 -1.98 -7.09
C GLY A 127 20.83 -3.15 -7.91
N GLY A 128 20.16 -2.84 -9.02
CA GLY A 128 19.51 -3.85 -9.85
C GLY A 128 18.36 -4.54 -9.10
N LEU A 129 17.56 -3.74 -8.39
CA LEU A 129 16.47 -4.21 -7.53
C LEU A 129 15.21 -3.39 -7.79
N ILE A 130 14.05 -4.04 -7.80
CA ILE A 130 12.76 -3.37 -7.57
C ILE A 130 12.36 -3.62 -6.12
N LEU A 131 12.32 -2.56 -5.32
CA LEU A 131 11.88 -2.62 -3.93
C LEU A 131 10.40 -2.22 -3.86
N VAL A 132 9.56 -3.10 -3.31
CA VAL A 132 8.15 -2.82 -3.05
C VAL A 132 7.93 -2.86 -1.54
N THR A 133 7.55 -1.73 -0.96
CA THR A 133 7.35 -1.61 0.50
C THR A 133 5.93 -1.16 0.80
N HIS A 134 5.31 -1.76 1.81
CA HIS A 134 3.99 -1.36 2.30
C HIS A 134 4.03 -0.95 3.76
N SER A 135 3.27 0.10 4.12
CA SER A 135 3.10 0.54 5.51
C SER A 135 4.45 0.69 6.24
N MET A 136 4.63 0.07 7.41
CA MET A 136 5.89 0.10 8.18
C MET A 136 7.14 -0.30 7.37
N GLY A 137 7.00 -1.16 6.35
CA GLY A 137 8.09 -1.54 5.46
C GLY A 137 8.79 -0.34 4.80
N ASN A 138 8.05 0.74 4.54
CA ASN A 138 8.60 1.97 3.97
C ASN A 138 9.55 2.67 4.94
N VAL A 139 9.17 2.77 6.22
CA VAL A 139 9.96 3.45 7.24
C VAL A 139 11.12 2.59 7.74
N ILE A 140 11.00 1.26 7.70
CA ILE A 140 12.13 0.33 7.86
C ILE A 140 13.18 0.63 6.79
N ALA A 141 12.77 0.61 5.51
CA ALA A 141 13.67 0.86 4.40
C ALA A 141 14.29 2.27 4.47
N SER A 142 13.49 3.32 4.67
CA SER A 142 14.04 4.68 4.72
C SER A 142 14.91 4.92 5.94
N GLY A 143 14.57 4.30 7.07
CA GLY A 143 15.34 4.35 8.31
C GLY A 143 16.69 3.69 8.17
N ALA A 144 16.77 2.49 7.56
CA ALA A 144 18.02 1.79 7.35
C ALA A 144 19.01 2.59 6.48
N ILE A 145 18.53 3.21 5.40
CA ILE A 145 19.36 4.07 4.54
C ILE A 145 19.73 5.37 5.27
N ALA A 146 18.79 6.01 5.98
CA ALA A 146 19.05 7.23 6.75
C ALA A 146 20.08 7.02 7.88
N SER A 147 20.09 5.83 8.48
CA SER A 147 21.06 5.41 9.49
C SER A 147 22.39 4.92 8.90
N ASN A 148 22.57 4.98 7.57
CA ASN A 148 23.75 4.48 6.84
C ASN A 148 24.04 2.98 7.07
N VAL A 149 23.03 2.16 7.33
CA VAL A 149 23.19 0.70 7.42
C VAL A 149 23.52 0.11 6.06
N CYS A 150 22.90 0.64 5.01
CA CYS A 150 23.22 0.38 3.61
C CYS A 150 22.89 1.60 2.75
N THR A 151 23.27 1.58 1.48
CA THR A 151 22.96 2.63 0.51
C THR A 151 22.31 2.06 -0.74
N PHE A 152 21.60 2.90 -1.49
CA PHE A 152 21.06 2.54 -2.80
C PHE A 152 21.89 3.16 -3.91
N SER A 153 22.16 2.36 -4.94
CA SER A 153 22.58 2.89 -6.23
C SER A 153 21.38 3.46 -6.99
N ASN A 154 21.65 4.17 -8.09
CA ASN A 154 20.61 4.67 -8.99
C ASN A 154 19.85 3.55 -9.73
N ASP A 155 20.28 2.29 -9.60
CA ASP A 155 19.66 1.14 -10.24
C ASP A 155 18.59 0.46 -9.37
N VAL A 156 18.21 1.06 -8.24
CA VAL A 156 17.04 0.66 -7.45
C VAL A 156 15.80 1.39 -7.95
N THR A 157 14.71 0.65 -8.18
CA THR A 157 13.38 1.23 -8.37
C THR A 157 12.57 0.97 -7.12
N TRP A 158 12.25 2.01 -6.37
CA TRP A 158 11.51 1.88 -5.11
C TRP A 158 10.05 2.33 -5.27
N VAL A 159 9.15 1.39 -5.04
CA VAL A 159 7.69 1.51 -5.07
C VAL A 159 7.17 1.50 -3.65
N SER A 160 6.62 2.64 -3.23
CA SER A 160 6.20 2.91 -1.85
C SER A 160 4.69 2.93 -1.70
N LEU A 161 4.13 2.06 -0.87
CA LEU A 161 2.69 1.90 -0.70
C LEU A 161 2.29 2.26 0.73
N ALA A 162 1.29 3.12 0.91
CA ALA A 162 0.67 3.42 2.21
C ALA A 162 1.67 3.83 3.31
N SER A 163 2.65 4.65 2.95
CA SER A 163 3.84 4.87 3.76
C SER A 163 3.60 5.78 4.97
N PRO A 164 3.84 5.38 6.24
CA PRO A 164 3.65 6.24 7.41
C PRO A 164 4.90 7.12 7.68
N GLN A 165 5.28 8.01 6.76
CA GLN A 165 6.56 8.74 6.86
C GLN A 165 6.58 9.89 7.87
N GLN A 166 5.42 10.23 8.42
CA GLN A 166 5.27 11.03 9.63
C GLN A 166 4.66 10.21 10.76
N GLY A 167 4.65 8.88 10.67
CA GLY A 167 3.91 8.00 11.58
C GLY A 167 2.40 8.03 11.32
N SER A 168 1.63 7.64 12.33
CA SER A 168 0.19 7.44 12.27
C SER A 168 -0.48 7.92 13.54
N GLN A 169 -1.56 8.68 13.41
CA GLN A 169 -2.42 9.08 14.52
C GLN A 169 -3.19 7.87 15.09
N VAL A 170 -3.38 6.79 14.32
CA VAL A 170 -3.93 5.53 14.83
C VAL A 170 -3.01 4.90 15.86
N ALA A 171 -1.69 4.96 15.68
CA ALA A 171 -0.74 4.48 16.69
C ALA A 171 -0.86 5.28 18.01
N ASN A 172 -1.10 6.60 17.91
CA ASN A 172 -1.41 7.42 19.09
C ASN A 172 -2.74 7.03 19.74
N LEU A 173 -3.79 6.85 18.94
CA LEU A 173 -5.10 6.41 19.41
C LEU A 173 -5.00 5.06 20.13
N LEU A 174 -4.28 4.10 19.55
CA LEU A 174 -4.06 2.78 20.15
C LEU A 174 -3.42 2.91 21.54
N GLN A 175 -2.34 3.69 21.67
CA GLN A 175 -1.70 3.90 22.97
C GLN A 175 -2.65 4.57 23.97
N GLN A 176 -3.38 5.60 23.55
CA GLN A 176 -4.34 6.29 24.42
C GLN A 176 -5.46 5.36 24.90
N GLN A 177 -5.98 4.49 24.05
CA GLN A 177 -7.03 3.55 24.43
C GLN A 177 -6.51 2.46 25.36
N CYS A 178 -5.29 1.96 25.13
CA CYS A 178 -4.66 1.01 26.07
C CYS A 178 -4.44 1.64 27.46
N LEU A 179 -4.04 2.91 27.53
CA LEU A 179 -3.91 3.64 28.80
C LEU A 179 -5.25 3.85 29.52
N LYS A 180 -6.37 3.84 28.80
CA LYS A 180 -7.74 4.00 29.33
C LYS A 180 -8.43 2.68 29.72
N GLY A 181 -7.68 1.57 29.77
CA GLY A 181 -8.23 0.25 30.12
C GLY A 181 -8.65 -0.59 28.91
N GLY A 182 -8.20 -0.23 27.71
CA GLY A 182 -8.41 -0.99 26.47
C GLY A 182 -9.72 -0.68 25.75
N TRP A 183 -9.91 -1.32 24.60
CA TRP A 183 -11.01 -1.08 23.66
C TRP A 183 -12.32 -1.81 24.03
N SER A 184 -12.61 -1.99 25.31
CA SER A 184 -13.75 -2.81 25.77
C SER A 184 -15.14 -2.22 25.45
N ASN A 185 -15.23 -0.91 25.15
CA ASN A 185 -16.51 -0.20 24.99
C ASN A 185 -16.88 0.15 23.53
N ILE A 186 -16.06 -0.19 22.54
CA ILE A 186 -16.34 0.11 21.12
C ILE A 186 -16.79 -1.17 20.43
N LEU A 187 -18.10 -1.42 20.59
CA LEU A 187 -19.01 -2.25 19.81
C LEU A 187 -18.38 -3.07 18.65
N LYS A 188 -18.28 -4.39 18.86
CA LYS A 188 -18.54 -5.45 17.87
C LYS A 188 -18.06 -5.18 16.43
N VAL A 189 -16.78 -4.85 16.25
CA VAL A 189 -16.13 -4.89 14.93
C VAL A 189 -15.39 -6.23 14.80
N PRO A 190 -15.56 -7.01 13.71
CA PRO A 190 -14.94 -8.33 13.54
C PRO A 190 -13.46 -8.25 13.11
N LEU A 191 -12.72 -7.28 13.64
CA LEU A 191 -11.27 -7.35 13.76
C LEU A 191 -11.05 -7.51 15.25
N SER A 192 -10.62 -8.67 15.73
CA SER A 192 -10.39 -8.90 17.16
C SER A 192 -9.30 -7.95 17.68
N TRP A 193 -9.67 -6.76 18.15
CA TRP A 193 -8.80 -5.80 18.85
C TRP A 193 -8.32 -6.31 20.22
N VAL A 194 -8.78 -7.50 20.64
CA VAL A 194 -8.26 -8.25 21.79
C VAL A 194 -6.84 -8.72 21.45
N GLY A 195 -5.85 -8.30 22.25
CA GLY A 195 -4.44 -8.70 22.08
C GLY A 195 -3.47 -7.57 21.71
N TYR A 196 -3.95 -6.34 21.49
CA TYR A 196 -3.10 -5.19 21.12
C TYR A 196 -2.69 -4.29 22.30
N CYS A 197 -3.16 -4.56 23.52
CA CYS A 197 -2.76 -3.82 24.72
C CYS A 197 -1.93 -4.72 25.67
N PRO A 198 -0.77 -4.26 26.18
CA PRO A 198 -0.11 -2.99 25.84
C PRO A 198 0.33 -2.95 24.36
N PRO A 199 0.39 -1.76 23.72
CA PRO A 199 0.80 -1.68 22.33
C PRO A 199 2.22 -2.21 22.16
N ALA A 200 2.39 -3.14 21.23
CA ALA A 200 3.70 -3.68 20.89
C ALA A 200 4.63 -2.60 20.33
N ARG A 201 5.93 -2.87 20.38
CA ARG A 201 7.01 -1.94 20.00
C ARG A 201 6.85 -1.40 18.58
N ALA A 202 6.41 -2.23 17.63
CA ALA A 202 6.13 -1.81 16.26
C ALA A 202 5.12 -0.66 16.19
N TYR A 203 3.99 -0.80 16.87
CA TYR A 203 2.95 0.23 16.88
C TYR A 203 3.40 1.49 17.61
N LEU A 204 4.09 1.37 18.74
CA LEU A 204 4.67 2.52 19.44
C LEU A 204 5.71 3.25 18.58
N SER A 205 6.46 2.52 17.75
CA SER A 205 7.44 3.12 16.83
C SER A 205 6.79 4.00 15.76
N LEU A 206 5.50 3.78 15.46
CA LEU A 206 4.76 4.44 14.40
C LEU A 206 3.91 5.63 14.89
N GLN A 207 4.04 6.04 16.15
CA GLN A 207 3.35 7.24 16.63
C GLN A 207 3.66 8.46 15.77
N HIS A 208 2.65 9.31 15.57
CA HIS A 208 2.75 10.46 14.70
C HIS A 208 3.89 11.40 15.15
N GLN A 209 4.64 11.92 14.19
CA GLN A 209 5.86 12.70 14.39
C GLN A 209 5.64 13.89 15.33
N SER A 210 4.47 14.53 15.30
CA SER A 210 4.16 15.67 16.18
C SER A 210 4.03 15.31 17.67
N THR A 211 4.01 14.03 18.02
CA THR A 211 3.73 13.53 19.38
C THR A 211 4.91 12.81 20.03
N VAL A 212 5.97 12.54 19.26
CA VAL A 212 7.14 11.79 19.71
C VAL A 212 8.27 12.74 20.12
N ASN A 213 9.28 12.22 20.82
CA ASN A 213 10.43 12.99 21.25
C ASN A 213 11.29 13.49 20.07
N ALA A 214 12.20 14.43 20.36
CA ALA A 214 13.05 15.07 19.34
C ALA A 214 13.92 14.07 18.55
N ALA A 215 14.42 13.01 19.19
CA ALA A 215 15.22 11.99 18.51
C ALA A 215 14.40 11.23 17.46
N LYS A 216 13.19 10.80 17.83
CA LYS A 216 12.28 10.11 16.91
C LYS A 216 11.77 11.04 15.80
N GLN A 217 11.54 12.32 16.11
CA GLN A 217 11.24 13.34 15.10
C GLN A 217 12.38 13.47 14.09
N ALA A 218 13.63 13.55 14.55
CA ALA A 218 14.79 13.62 13.69
C ALA A 218 14.92 12.38 12.80
N ALA A 219 14.61 11.19 13.31
CA ALA A 219 14.60 9.94 12.54
C ALA A 219 13.56 9.96 11.42
N PHE A 220 12.33 10.42 11.68
CA PHE A 220 11.31 10.60 10.63
C PHE A 220 11.77 11.60 9.58
N VAL A 221 12.30 12.76 9.98
CA VAL A 221 12.82 13.77 9.04
C VAL A 221 13.96 13.21 8.19
N ALA A 222 14.85 12.40 8.77
CA ALA A 222 15.92 11.74 8.02
C ALA A 222 15.34 10.72 7.01
N GLY A 223 14.37 9.89 7.41
CA GLY A 223 13.66 8.97 6.52
C GLY A 223 12.94 9.70 5.37
N GLN A 224 12.34 10.86 5.63
CA GLN A 224 11.72 11.70 4.59
C GLN A 224 12.74 12.23 3.57
N ARG A 225 13.99 12.52 3.99
CA ARG A 225 15.07 12.90 3.06
C ARG A 225 15.45 11.74 2.17
N THR A 226 15.69 10.56 2.74
CA THR A 226 15.94 9.32 1.98
C THR A 226 14.84 9.06 0.97
N ARG A 227 13.58 9.18 1.41
CA ARG A 227 12.41 8.98 0.54
C ARG A 227 12.44 9.91 -0.67
N ARG A 228 12.71 11.20 -0.46
CA ARG A 228 12.81 12.19 -1.54
C ARG A 228 13.85 11.81 -2.58
N GLU A 229 14.94 11.21 -2.15
CA GLU A 229 16.10 10.89 -3.00
C GLU A 229 15.93 9.58 -3.76
N HIS A 230 15.23 8.59 -3.17
CA HIS A 230 15.24 7.22 -3.70
C HIS A 230 13.89 6.66 -4.14
N VAL A 231 12.76 7.22 -3.69
CA VAL A 231 11.44 6.70 -4.09
C VAL A 231 11.15 7.07 -5.54
N SER A 232 10.91 6.04 -6.35
CA SER A 232 10.57 6.18 -7.76
C SER A 232 9.07 6.40 -7.95
N HIS A 233 8.26 5.57 -7.27
CA HIS A 233 6.79 5.57 -7.36
C HIS A 233 6.19 5.44 -5.97
N ALA A 234 5.01 6.03 -5.78
CA ALA A 234 4.30 5.98 -4.53
C ALA A 234 2.79 5.82 -4.77
N ALA A 235 2.10 5.16 -3.85
CA ALA A 235 0.65 5.05 -3.84
C ALA A 235 0.10 5.36 -2.44
N CYS A 236 -0.85 6.29 -2.38
CA CYS A 236 -1.52 6.71 -1.15
C CYS A 236 -3.03 6.53 -1.23
N GLY A 237 -3.63 6.08 -0.14
CA GLY A 237 -5.08 5.99 0.01
C GLY A 237 -5.64 7.22 0.70
N VAL A 238 -6.87 7.60 0.34
CA VAL A 238 -7.60 8.73 0.94
C VAL A 238 -9.02 8.35 1.37
N SER A 239 -9.28 7.05 1.58
CA SER A 239 -10.55 6.58 2.14
C SER A 239 -10.35 5.40 3.08
N GLY A 240 -10.64 5.58 4.37
CA GLY A 240 -10.63 4.47 5.34
C GLY A 240 -11.60 3.33 4.99
N PHE A 241 -12.66 3.59 4.21
CA PHE A 241 -13.54 2.54 3.70
C PHE A 241 -12.94 1.81 2.49
N GLY A 242 -12.36 2.56 1.55
CA GLY A 242 -11.69 1.99 0.38
C GLY A 242 -12.62 1.18 -0.55
N LEU A 243 -12.10 0.09 -1.10
CA LEU A 243 -12.86 -0.92 -1.85
C LEU A 243 -13.67 -1.79 -0.89
N LYS A 244 -14.88 -2.21 -1.30
CA LYS A 244 -15.76 -3.05 -0.48
C LYS A 244 -15.08 -4.39 -0.18
N SER A 245 -14.75 -4.62 1.08
CA SER A 245 -14.04 -5.79 1.60
C SER A 245 -14.35 -6.02 3.07
N ILE A 246 -13.78 -7.07 3.65
CA ILE A 246 -13.82 -7.31 5.10
C ILE A 246 -13.09 -6.22 5.91
N TYR A 247 -12.24 -5.41 5.27
CA TYR A 247 -11.45 -4.36 5.92
C TYR A 247 -12.16 -2.99 5.92
N SER A 248 -13.17 -2.80 5.07
CA SER A 248 -13.76 -1.48 4.82
C SER A 248 -14.40 -0.84 6.05
N GLU A 249 -15.39 -1.51 6.66
CA GLU A 249 -16.10 -0.95 7.82
C GLU A 249 -15.18 -0.79 9.04
N PRO A 250 -14.32 -1.79 9.37
CA PRO A 250 -13.39 -1.63 10.47
C PRO A 250 -12.41 -0.46 10.29
N LEU A 251 -11.78 -0.33 9.12
CA LEU A 251 -10.82 0.75 8.86
C LEU A 251 -11.51 2.11 8.82
N ALA A 252 -12.73 2.21 8.26
CA ALA A 252 -13.50 3.45 8.29
C ALA A 252 -13.86 3.89 9.72
N LEU A 253 -14.15 2.96 10.63
CA LEU A 253 -14.40 3.29 12.03
C LEU A 253 -13.14 3.85 12.70
N VAL A 254 -11.99 3.19 12.51
CA VAL A 254 -10.70 3.64 13.06
C VAL A 254 -10.33 5.02 12.54
N ASP A 255 -10.48 5.22 11.23
CA ASP A 255 -10.21 6.48 10.54
C ASP A 255 -10.94 7.66 11.21
N LYS A 256 -12.23 7.45 11.47
CA LYS A 256 -13.10 8.44 12.12
C LYS A 256 -12.64 8.77 13.55
N MET A 257 -12.04 7.82 14.25
CA MET A 257 -11.59 8.01 15.62
C MET A 257 -10.20 8.64 15.75
N ALA A 258 -9.31 8.36 14.80
CA ALA A 258 -7.90 8.74 14.88
C ALA A 258 -7.64 10.22 14.65
N SER A 259 -8.67 10.99 14.25
CA SER A 259 -8.59 12.45 14.07
C SER A 259 -7.41 12.86 13.17
N HIS A 260 -7.30 12.20 12.02
CA HIS A 260 -6.25 12.47 11.03
C HIS A 260 -6.28 13.94 10.56
N ALA A 261 -5.10 14.49 10.28
CA ALA A 261 -4.95 15.88 9.84
C ALA A 261 -5.35 16.10 8.36
N SER A 262 -5.45 15.02 7.58
CA SER A 262 -5.89 15.02 6.20
C SER A 262 -6.74 13.77 5.92
N ALA A 263 -7.24 13.62 4.68
CA ALA A 263 -7.81 12.36 4.23
C ALA A 263 -6.82 11.21 4.45
N SER A 264 -7.33 10.00 4.69
CA SER A 264 -6.54 8.88 5.20
C SER A 264 -7.04 7.55 4.61
N ASP A 265 -6.14 6.59 4.54
CA ASP A 265 -6.43 5.20 4.14
C ASP A 265 -7.01 4.35 5.29
N GLY A 266 -7.30 4.99 6.43
CA GLY A 266 -7.81 4.38 7.64
C GLY A 266 -6.75 4.10 8.70
N LEU A 267 -5.46 4.09 8.31
CA LEU A 267 -4.33 4.00 9.24
C LEU A 267 -3.32 5.12 9.06
N VAL A 268 -3.11 5.59 7.84
CA VAL A 268 -2.11 6.60 7.47
C VAL A 268 -2.79 7.71 6.70
N ASP A 269 -2.58 8.95 7.15
CA ASP A 269 -3.08 10.11 6.44
C ASP A 269 -2.22 10.47 5.23
N PHE A 270 -2.84 11.15 4.26
CA PHE A 270 -2.21 11.54 3.02
C PHE A 270 -0.97 12.42 3.20
N ASN A 271 -0.92 13.31 4.20
CA ASN A 271 0.28 14.11 4.44
C ASN A 271 1.43 13.18 4.87
N SER A 272 1.19 12.27 5.81
CA SER A 272 2.17 11.26 6.23
C SER A 272 2.60 10.33 5.08
N CYS A 273 1.70 10.01 4.14
CA CYS A 273 2.01 9.19 2.98
C CYS A 273 2.82 9.90 1.87
N SER A 274 2.51 11.18 1.63
CA SER A 274 3.06 11.97 0.52
C SER A 274 4.29 12.80 0.91
N VAL A 275 4.54 13.02 2.20
CA VAL A 275 5.70 13.77 2.70
C VAL A 275 7.02 13.25 2.11
N GLY A 276 7.93 14.17 1.81
CA GLY A 276 9.19 13.86 1.12
C GLY A 276 9.06 13.74 -0.40
N LEU A 277 7.84 13.75 -0.95
CA LEU A 277 7.59 13.74 -2.39
C LEU A 277 6.85 15.02 -2.82
N ASN A 278 6.90 15.34 -4.11
CA ASN A 278 6.16 16.47 -4.65
C ASN A 278 4.68 16.12 -4.75
N THR A 279 3.83 16.76 -3.95
CA THR A 279 2.38 16.49 -3.93
C THR A 279 1.69 16.78 -5.26
N LYS A 280 2.28 17.61 -6.13
CA LYS A 280 1.76 17.87 -7.50
C LYS A 280 1.94 16.68 -8.44
N ASP A 281 2.82 15.73 -8.10
CA ASP A 281 3.04 14.51 -8.88
C ASP A 281 2.04 13.40 -8.51
N PHE A 282 1.21 13.63 -7.48
CA PHE A 282 0.13 12.73 -7.08
C PHE A 282 -1.15 12.99 -7.87
N GLY A 283 -1.74 11.93 -8.38
CA GLY A 283 -3.03 11.99 -9.05
C GLY A 283 -3.56 10.60 -9.37
N GLY A 284 -4.40 10.53 -10.41
CA GLY A 284 -4.97 9.27 -10.86
C GLY A 284 -3.96 8.34 -11.53
N THR A 285 -4.48 7.36 -12.28
CA THR A 285 -3.73 6.25 -12.88
C THR A 285 -2.63 6.64 -13.88
N SER A 286 -2.60 7.89 -14.34
CA SER A 286 -1.58 8.42 -15.25
C SER A 286 -0.50 9.26 -14.56
N SER A 287 -0.62 9.47 -13.25
CA SER A 287 0.31 10.30 -12.48
C SER A 287 1.52 9.48 -12.02
N LYS A 288 2.65 10.16 -11.79
CA LYS A 288 3.88 9.50 -11.30
C LYS A 288 3.68 8.85 -9.94
N HIS A 289 2.90 9.50 -9.09
CA HIS A 289 2.46 8.95 -7.82
C HIS A 289 0.94 8.82 -7.85
N TYR A 290 0.44 7.69 -7.38
CA TYR A 290 -0.98 7.39 -7.37
C TYR A 290 -1.62 7.86 -6.06
N VAL A 291 -2.78 8.48 -6.16
CA VAL A 291 -3.68 8.71 -5.03
C VAL A 291 -5.10 8.34 -5.43
N GLY A 292 -5.78 7.59 -4.56
CA GLY A 292 -7.14 7.13 -4.85
C GLY A 292 -7.92 6.79 -3.59
N PRO A 293 -9.24 6.56 -3.73
CA PRO A 293 -10.12 6.22 -2.62
C PRO A 293 -9.94 4.75 -2.22
N LEU A 294 -8.74 4.42 -1.75
CA LEU A 294 -8.29 3.12 -1.26
C LEU A 294 -8.10 3.20 0.25
N ASN A 295 -8.41 2.10 0.94
CA ASN A 295 -8.03 1.89 2.33
C ASN A 295 -6.62 1.28 2.40
N HIS A 296 -6.09 1.14 3.62
CA HIS A 296 -4.73 0.67 3.85
C HIS A 296 -4.51 -0.76 3.33
N ALA A 297 -5.52 -1.62 3.41
CA ALA A 297 -5.42 -3.01 2.94
C ALA A 297 -5.51 -3.13 1.40
N ASP A 298 -6.24 -2.24 0.74
CA ASP A 298 -6.34 -2.22 -0.73
C ASP A 298 -4.96 -1.97 -1.39
N LEU A 299 -4.05 -1.30 -0.67
CA LEU A 299 -2.69 -0.99 -1.12
C LEU A 299 -1.71 -2.16 -1.00
N THR A 300 -2.15 -3.35 -0.56
CA THR A 300 -1.31 -4.55 -0.56
C THR A 300 -1.65 -5.54 -1.67
N PHE A 301 -2.43 -5.15 -2.69
CA PHE A 301 -2.89 -6.03 -3.78
C PHE A 301 -3.76 -7.23 -3.34
N ARG A 302 -4.10 -7.36 -2.05
CA ARG A 302 -4.91 -8.47 -1.50
C ARG A 302 -6.39 -8.39 -1.87
N MET A 303 -6.86 -7.17 -2.10
CA MET A 303 -8.24 -6.93 -2.51
C MET A 303 -8.26 -6.74 -4.03
N GLY A 304 -9.10 -7.52 -4.71
CA GLY A 304 -9.40 -7.31 -6.13
C GLY A 304 -10.09 -5.97 -6.38
N ASP A 305 -10.59 -5.77 -7.59
CA ASP A 305 -11.12 -4.48 -8.03
C ASP A 305 -12.42 -4.09 -7.31
N GLY A 306 -12.60 -2.78 -7.12
CA GLY A 306 -13.87 -2.24 -6.67
C GLY A 306 -14.95 -2.39 -7.72
N TRP A 307 -16.16 -2.71 -7.28
CA TRP A 307 -17.32 -2.92 -8.15
C TRP A 307 -17.83 -1.64 -8.85
N TRP A 308 -17.34 -0.45 -8.50
CA TRP A 308 -17.89 0.83 -8.95
C TRP A 308 -16.81 1.89 -9.22
N GLY A 309 -16.84 2.51 -10.40
CA GLY A 309 -15.98 3.65 -10.78
C GLY A 309 -14.71 3.28 -11.53
N ASP A 310 -14.36 4.07 -12.55
CA ASP A 310 -13.18 3.83 -13.41
C ASP A 310 -11.83 3.99 -12.67
N ASN A 311 -11.86 4.66 -11.52
CA ASN A 311 -10.76 4.74 -10.56
C ASN A 311 -10.65 3.52 -9.62
N ARG A 312 -11.45 2.47 -9.86
CA ARG A 312 -11.52 1.27 -9.02
C ARG A 312 -11.59 -0.06 -9.80
N LYS A 313 -11.39 -0.08 -11.12
CA LYS A 313 -11.58 -1.30 -11.98
C LYS A 313 -10.27 -1.98 -12.41
N ARG A 314 -10.31 -3.32 -12.59
CA ARG A 314 -9.39 -4.08 -13.46
C ARG A 314 -9.70 -3.71 -14.89
N SER A 315 -8.68 -3.64 -15.74
CA SER A 315 -8.91 -4.03 -17.13
C SER A 315 -9.37 -5.50 -17.12
N SER A 316 -10.64 -5.73 -17.44
CA SER A 316 -11.22 -7.07 -17.52
C SER A 316 -10.45 -7.94 -18.51
N SER A 317 -10.21 -9.18 -18.12
CA SER A 317 -9.66 -10.30 -18.93
C SER A 317 -8.15 -10.32 -19.15
N SER A 318 -7.40 -10.69 -18.09
CA SER A 318 -6.21 -11.57 -18.14
C SER A 318 -5.50 -11.51 -16.79
N SER A 319 -5.07 -12.67 -16.30
CA SER A 319 -4.28 -12.84 -15.09
C SER A 319 -3.14 -11.81 -14.97
N VAL A 320 -3.12 -11.13 -13.82
CA VAL A 320 -1.92 -10.73 -13.11
C VAL A 320 -0.94 -9.84 -13.89
N CYS A 321 -1.35 -8.60 -14.16
CA CYS A 321 -0.40 -7.50 -14.15
C CYS A 321 -0.60 -6.77 -12.83
N CYS A 322 0.34 -6.90 -11.89
CA CYS A 322 0.48 -6.09 -10.69
C CYS A 322 -0.07 -4.71 -11.00
N ASN A 323 -1.23 -4.38 -10.43
CA ASN A 323 -2.05 -3.20 -10.77
C ASN A 323 -1.25 -2.21 -11.60
N ALA A 324 -1.45 -2.21 -12.93
CA ALA A 324 -0.59 -1.58 -13.94
C ALA A 324 -0.45 -0.03 -13.81
N PHE A 325 -0.85 0.49 -12.66
CA PHE A 325 -0.90 1.85 -12.18
C PHE A 325 0.22 2.18 -11.19
N ILE A 326 0.74 1.18 -10.46
CA ILE A 326 1.68 1.38 -9.33
C ILE A 326 3.14 1.14 -9.72
N LEU A 327 3.38 0.38 -10.81
CA LEU A 327 4.72 0.05 -11.32
C LEU A 327 5.02 0.71 -12.70
N LYS A 328 4.21 1.69 -13.09
CA LYS A 328 4.47 2.57 -14.26
C LYS A 328 5.42 3.69 -13.92
#